data_AF-A0A538U6B4-F1
#
_entry.id   AF-A0A538U6B4-F1
#
_cell.length_a   1.000
_cell.length_b   1.000
_cell.length_c   1.000
_cell.angle_alpha   90.00
_cell.angle_beta   90.00
_cell.angle_gamma   90.00
#
_symmetry.space_group_name_H-M   'P 1'
#
loop_
_entity.id
_entity.type
_entity.pdbx_description
1 polymer ?
#
loop_
_entity_poly.entity_id
_entity_poly.type
_entity_poly.pdbx_seq_one_letter_code
_entity_poly.pdbx_strand_id
1 'polypeptide(L)'
;MSRAVGPAMRACLAAVALLAPVAHAMPKARSISYYYDGYKQTVRPLTRKLDLAAGIRAIAGTRQEAANVDARDQVRLPSTWWTPRVGYQPVWAAQMIAATGGRATPPTPWTIVKAKSEGVSQGFQILDANGRRWAIKFDPPDLPELTTAADVITSKLYWAAGYNVPSNVITTFRREDLRLKPGLRYKDPLKGERPVTEATLDTLLAHVARRPDGSWRAVASLFLKGKPLGEIDYEGRRKDDPEDLIPHERRRELRGMWAINAWLDHDDCSSRNTLDLWVTENGRSFMRHCFLDFSGTLGAASITKRSHRSGHEYLLDFEVAFDNLATLGLARPQWEHAVDPGIPGMGFIDARTFDPVHWRPFLPNAAFDARTDRDVRWAVGIVRGFDESVIRAAVQQGQLSDPRAEDYLVRTLLARRDKLVAAWPAEGGARTARR
;
A
#
# COMPACT_ATOMS: atom_id res chain seq x y z
N MET A 1 26.49 -11.83 -59.06
CA MET A 1 25.11 -11.35 -59.30
C MET A 1 24.64 -10.53 -58.09
N SER A 2 24.88 -9.22 -58.12
CA SER A 2 24.39 -8.28 -57.11
C SER A 2 22.99 -7.83 -57.53
N ARG A 3 21.95 -8.31 -56.83
CA ARG A 3 20.59 -7.80 -57.03
C ARG A 3 20.45 -6.52 -56.21
N ALA A 4 20.48 -5.39 -56.90
CA ALA A 4 20.18 -4.08 -56.33
C ALA A 4 18.78 -4.11 -55.69
N VAL A 5 18.70 -3.71 -54.43
CA VAL A 5 17.46 -3.53 -53.68
C VAL A 5 16.67 -2.40 -54.36
N GLY A 6 15.48 -2.71 -54.87
CA GLY A 6 14.63 -1.75 -55.60
C GLY A 6 14.14 -0.58 -54.73
N PRO A 7 13.80 0.56 -55.33
CA PRO A 7 13.45 1.80 -54.63
C PRO A 7 12.26 1.66 -53.66
N ALA A 8 11.30 0.77 -53.95
CA ALA A 8 10.17 0.47 -53.06
C ALA A 8 10.57 -0.21 -51.74
N MET A 9 11.64 -1.02 -51.76
CA MET A 9 12.14 -1.74 -50.59
C MET A 9 13.01 -0.83 -49.71
N ARG A 10 13.69 0.17 -50.30
CA ARG A 10 14.32 1.28 -49.57
C ARG A 10 13.29 2.18 -48.89
N ALA A 11 12.14 2.44 -49.53
CA ALA A 11 11.05 3.21 -48.93
C ALA A 11 10.39 2.48 -47.74
N CYS A 12 10.22 1.16 -47.82
CA CYS A 12 9.73 0.35 -46.70
C CYS A 12 10.72 0.31 -45.52
N LEU A 13 12.03 0.18 -45.79
CA LEU A 13 13.06 0.24 -44.75
C LEU A 13 13.17 1.64 -44.11
N ALA A 14 12.96 2.71 -44.88
CA ALA A 14 12.90 4.07 -44.35
C ALA A 14 11.63 4.33 -43.50
N ALA A 15 10.49 3.73 -43.86
CA ALA A 15 9.26 3.82 -43.07
C ALA A 15 9.33 3.03 -41.76
N VAL A 16 10.05 1.90 -41.73
CA VAL A 16 10.32 1.14 -40.49
C VAL A 16 11.31 1.88 -39.58
N ALA A 17 12.27 2.62 -40.14
CA ALA A 17 13.17 3.49 -39.36
C ALA A 17 12.46 4.72 -38.76
N LEU A 18 11.33 5.15 -39.32
CA LEU A 18 10.46 6.21 -38.78
C LEU A 18 9.54 5.73 -37.64
N LEU A 19 9.49 4.42 -37.38
CA LEU A 19 8.83 3.81 -36.21
C LEU A 19 9.84 3.46 -35.11
N ALA A 20 10.97 4.17 -35.05
CA ALA A 20 11.78 4.15 -33.84
C ALA A 20 10.88 4.59 -32.67
N PRO A 21 10.78 3.80 -31.58
CA PRO A 21 9.98 4.20 -30.43
C PRO A 21 10.49 5.57 -29.98
N VAL A 22 9.61 6.57 -29.96
CA VAL A 22 9.92 7.87 -29.38
C VAL A 22 10.39 7.59 -27.96
N ALA A 23 11.68 7.78 -27.71
CA ALA A 23 12.24 7.63 -26.39
C ALA A 23 11.72 8.80 -25.56
N HIS A 24 10.63 8.56 -24.82
CA HIS A 24 10.07 9.57 -23.95
C HIS A 24 11.09 9.95 -22.89
N ALA A 25 11.27 11.26 -22.70
CA ALA A 25 12.11 11.76 -21.64
C ALA A 25 11.58 11.27 -20.30
N MET A 26 12.48 10.78 -19.45
CA MET A 26 12.14 10.34 -18.10
C MET A 26 11.54 11.53 -17.31
N PRO A 27 10.38 11.35 -16.65
CA PRO A 27 9.79 12.39 -15.80
C PRO A 27 10.74 12.84 -14.68
N LYS A 28 10.57 14.08 -14.22
CA LYS A 28 11.42 14.66 -13.16
C LYS A 28 11.08 14.03 -11.82
N ALA A 29 12.07 13.69 -11.00
CA ALA A 29 11.80 13.29 -9.62
C ALA A 29 11.03 14.41 -8.88
N ARG A 30 9.99 14.03 -8.13
CA ARG A 30 9.21 14.92 -7.27
C ARG A 30 9.31 14.48 -5.81
N SER A 31 8.95 15.39 -4.91
CA SER A 31 8.70 15.06 -3.51
C SER A 31 7.44 15.79 -3.09
N ILE A 32 6.42 15.03 -2.69
CA ILE A 32 5.21 15.58 -2.08
C ILE A 32 5.50 15.75 -0.60
N SER A 33 5.65 17.00 -0.16
CA SER A 33 5.92 17.29 1.26
C SER A 33 4.84 16.70 2.16
N TYR A 34 5.24 15.98 3.20
CA TYR A 34 4.34 15.39 4.19
C TYR A 34 3.42 16.44 4.83
N TYR A 35 3.98 17.61 5.17
CA TYR A 35 3.20 18.71 5.74
C TYR A 35 2.21 19.29 4.73
N TYR A 36 2.60 19.35 3.46
CA TYR A 36 1.70 19.83 2.40
C TYR A 36 0.56 18.83 2.16
N ASP A 37 0.85 17.53 2.07
CA ASP A 37 -0.17 16.49 1.92
C ASP A 37 -1.09 16.51 3.15
N GLY A 38 -0.55 16.48 4.37
CA GLY A 38 -1.33 16.58 5.61
C GLY A 38 -2.22 17.82 5.67
N TYR A 39 -1.71 19.00 5.30
CA TYR A 39 -2.50 20.23 5.21
C TYR A 39 -3.60 20.12 4.15
N LYS A 40 -3.25 19.72 2.92
CA LYS A 40 -4.18 19.56 1.80
C LYS A 40 -5.31 18.60 2.18
N GLN A 41 -4.99 17.47 2.80
CA GLN A 41 -5.98 16.49 3.24
C GLN A 41 -6.81 16.99 4.43
N THR A 42 -6.25 17.80 5.33
CA THR A 42 -7.00 18.39 6.46
C THR A 42 -8.10 19.35 5.99
N VAL A 43 -7.81 20.20 5.01
CA VAL A 43 -8.80 21.16 4.50
C VAL A 43 -9.76 20.55 3.47
N ARG A 44 -9.42 19.39 2.92
CA ARG A 44 -10.15 18.73 1.83
C ARG A 44 -11.61 18.40 2.15
N PRO A 45 -11.98 17.88 3.33
CA PRO A 45 -13.38 17.63 3.67
C PRO A 45 -14.23 18.91 3.59
N LEU A 46 -13.69 20.04 4.04
CA LEU A 46 -14.37 21.33 3.98
C LEU A 46 -14.54 21.82 2.55
N THR A 47 -13.46 21.80 1.75
CA THR A 47 -13.54 22.25 0.35
C THR A 47 -14.47 21.37 -0.48
N ARG A 48 -14.53 20.06 -0.21
CA ARG A 48 -15.48 19.13 -0.84
C ARG A 48 -16.92 19.42 -0.47
N LYS A 49 -17.23 19.71 0.80
CA LYS A 49 -18.59 20.07 1.23
C LYS A 49 -19.09 21.35 0.57
N LEU A 50 -18.18 22.27 0.27
CA LEU A 50 -18.47 23.53 -0.40
C LEU A 50 -18.42 23.45 -1.94
N ASP A 51 -18.08 22.29 -2.52
CA ASP A 51 -18.12 22.08 -3.97
C ASP A 51 -19.58 21.90 -4.45
N LEU A 52 -20.21 23.02 -4.78
CA LEU A 52 -21.59 23.08 -5.28
C LEU A 52 -21.77 22.21 -6.54
N ALA A 53 -20.77 22.15 -7.42
CA ALA A 53 -20.87 21.39 -8.65
C ALA A 53 -20.86 19.88 -8.36
N ALA A 54 -20.02 19.42 -7.42
CA ALA A 54 -20.05 18.04 -6.95
C ALA A 54 -21.35 17.70 -6.21
N GLY A 55 -21.87 18.63 -5.39
CA GLY A 55 -23.16 18.49 -4.72
C GLY A 55 -24.32 18.33 -5.70
N ILE A 56 -24.41 19.21 -6.71
CA ILE A 56 -25.43 19.14 -7.77
C ILE A 56 -25.33 17.81 -8.53
N ARG A 57 -24.12 17.38 -8.92
CA ARG A 57 -23.91 16.09 -9.61
C ARG A 57 -24.35 14.91 -8.75
N ALA A 58 -24.09 14.96 -7.43
CA ALA A 58 -24.52 13.91 -6.52
C ALA A 58 -26.05 13.81 -6.43
N ILE A 59 -26.73 14.95 -6.26
CA ILE A 59 -28.20 15.02 -6.19
C ILE A 59 -28.84 14.58 -7.52
N ALA A 60 -28.27 15.01 -8.65
CA ALA A 60 -28.76 14.67 -9.97
C ALA A 60 -28.42 13.23 -10.42
N GLY A 61 -27.70 12.45 -9.61
CA GLY A 61 -27.26 11.09 -9.98
C GLY A 61 -26.23 11.06 -11.12
N THR A 62 -25.54 12.17 -11.38
CA THR A 62 -24.55 12.35 -12.46
C THR A 62 -23.13 12.48 -11.92
N ARG A 63 -22.82 11.73 -10.85
CA ARG A 63 -21.44 11.64 -10.33
C ARG A 63 -20.50 11.19 -11.44
N GLN A 64 -19.28 11.73 -11.42
CA GLN A 64 -18.30 11.43 -12.44
C GLN A 64 -17.73 10.03 -12.23
N GLU A 65 -18.05 9.11 -13.14
CA GLU A 65 -17.55 7.73 -13.14
C GLU A 65 -16.07 7.63 -13.54
N ALA A 66 -15.47 6.47 -13.23
CA ALA A 66 -14.11 6.14 -13.63
C ALA A 66 -13.98 6.12 -15.16
N ALA A 67 -12.83 6.56 -15.66
CA ALA A 67 -12.61 6.75 -17.10
C ALA A 67 -11.93 5.56 -17.79
N ASN A 68 -11.47 4.56 -17.03
CA ASN A 68 -10.63 3.47 -17.52
C ASN A 68 -11.28 2.08 -17.40
N VAL A 69 -12.60 2.03 -17.55
CA VAL A 69 -13.39 0.81 -17.52
C VAL A 69 -13.87 0.43 -18.93
N ASP A 70 -14.13 -0.87 -19.13
CA ASP A 70 -14.74 -1.39 -20.34
C ASP A 70 -16.29 -1.25 -20.33
N ALA A 71 -16.95 -1.74 -21.38
CA ALA A 71 -18.41 -1.73 -21.48
C ALA A 71 -19.14 -2.55 -20.40
N ARG A 72 -18.44 -3.37 -19.62
CA ARG A 72 -18.96 -4.15 -18.49
C ARG A 72 -18.56 -3.54 -17.15
N ASP A 73 -18.10 -2.29 -17.16
CA ASP A 73 -17.66 -1.57 -15.97
C ASP A 73 -16.48 -2.24 -15.24
N GLN A 74 -15.58 -2.88 -16.00
CA GLN A 74 -14.39 -3.59 -15.48
C GLN A 74 -13.07 -2.96 -15.94
N VAL A 75 -12.04 -3.05 -15.10
CA VAL A 75 -10.64 -2.86 -15.52
C VAL A 75 -10.08 -4.21 -15.96
N ARG A 76 -9.95 -4.45 -17.27
CA ARG A 76 -9.52 -5.76 -17.80
C ARG A 76 -8.09 -5.82 -18.28
N LEU A 77 -7.48 -4.69 -18.61
CA LEU A 77 -6.13 -4.64 -19.16
C LEU A 77 -5.15 -4.25 -18.05
N PRO A 78 -3.96 -4.89 -18.00
CA PRO A 78 -2.90 -4.44 -17.12
C PRO A 78 -2.47 -3.02 -17.50
N SER A 79 -2.12 -2.24 -16.50
CA SER A 79 -1.56 -0.90 -16.64
C SER A 79 -0.31 -0.75 -15.77
N THR A 80 0.33 0.41 -15.84
CA THR A 80 1.44 0.78 -14.97
C THR A 80 1.05 0.85 -13.48
N TRP A 81 -0.24 0.84 -13.17
CA TRP A 81 -0.82 0.95 -11.83
C TRP A 81 -1.25 -0.39 -11.25
N TRP A 82 -1.81 -1.27 -12.08
CA TRP A 82 -2.56 -2.43 -11.62
C TRP A 82 -2.63 -3.53 -12.69
N THR A 83 -2.68 -4.79 -12.26
CA THR A 83 -2.79 -5.97 -13.13
C THR A 83 -3.91 -6.89 -12.64
N PRO A 84 -4.81 -7.38 -13.52
CA PRO A 84 -5.88 -8.27 -13.13
C PRO A 84 -5.37 -9.61 -12.60
N ARG A 85 -5.70 -9.91 -11.34
CA ARG A 85 -5.32 -11.12 -10.61
C ARG A 85 -6.56 -11.73 -9.94
N VAL A 86 -6.64 -11.75 -8.60
CA VAL A 86 -7.82 -12.26 -7.87
C VAL A 86 -9.08 -11.54 -8.35
N GLY A 87 -10.18 -12.28 -8.49
CA GLY A 87 -11.45 -11.78 -9.03
C GLY A 87 -11.55 -11.81 -10.57
N TYR A 88 -10.43 -11.99 -11.27
CA TYR A 88 -10.39 -12.18 -12.73
C TYR A 88 -9.91 -13.57 -13.13
N GLN A 89 -9.04 -14.16 -12.32
CA GLN A 89 -8.44 -15.47 -12.56
C GLN A 89 -8.01 -16.10 -11.24
N PRO A 90 -7.96 -17.44 -11.13
CA PRO A 90 -7.48 -18.10 -9.92
C PRO A 90 -6.05 -17.68 -9.59
N VAL A 91 -5.81 -17.35 -8.31
CA VAL A 91 -4.47 -17.08 -7.79
C VAL A 91 -4.15 -18.13 -6.76
N TRP A 92 -3.14 -18.94 -7.04
CA TRP A 92 -2.70 -19.98 -6.11
C TRP A 92 -1.76 -19.39 -5.06
N ALA A 93 -1.82 -19.90 -3.82
CA ALA A 93 -0.96 -19.47 -2.73
C ALA A 93 0.54 -19.46 -3.10
N ALA A 94 1.01 -20.52 -3.76
CA ALA A 94 2.40 -20.64 -4.22
C ALA A 94 2.80 -19.54 -5.21
N GLN A 95 1.89 -19.16 -6.11
CA GLN A 95 2.11 -18.09 -7.08
C GLN A 95 2.24 -16.74 -6.39
N MET A 96 1.35 -16.42 -5.45
CA MET A 96 1.40 -15.19 -4.65
C MET A 96 2.69 -15.09 -3.86
N ILE A 97 3.10 -16.17 -3.20
CA ILE A 97 4.34 -16.23 -2.42
C ILE A 97 5.55 -16.02 -3.35
N ALA A 98 5.65 -16.76 -4.45
CA ALA A 98 6.77 -16.65 -5.38
C ALA A 98 6.89 -15.26 -6.01
N ALA A 99 5.77 -14.67 -6.46
CA ALA A 99 5.75 -13.38 -7.13
C ALA A 99 6.13 -12.19 -6.24
N THR A 100 6.10 -12.39 -4.93
CA THR A 100 6.39 -11.36 -3.92
C THR A 100 7.69 -11.66 -3.15
N GLY A 101 8.62 -12.41 -3.77
CA GLY A 101 9.95 -12.68 -3.22
C GLY A 101 10.15 -14.05 -2.61
N GLY A 102 9.10 -14.87 -2.53
CA GLY A 102 9.16 -16.16 -1.87
C GLY A 102 9.42 -16.02 -0.37
N ARG A 103 10.24 -16.94 0.15
CA ARG A 103 10.73 -16.96 1.54
C ARG A 103 12.23 -16.68 1.64
N ALA A 104 12.87 -16.30 0.53
CA ALA A 104 14.30 -16.10 0.49
C ALA A 104 14.67 -14.79 1.22
N THR A 105 15.46 -14.91 2.27
CA THR A 105 16.00 -13.79 3.05
C THR A 105 17.33 -13.30 2.47
N PRO A 106 17.73 -12.05 2.73
CA PRO A 106 19.03 -11.54 2.31
C PRO A 106 20.17 -12.36 2.97
N PRO A 107 21.12 -12.92 2.19
CA PRO A 107 22.25 -13.66 2.75
C PRO A 107 23.21 -12.75 3.52
N THR A 108 23.75 -13.27 4.61
CA THR A 108 24.73 -12.58 5.46
C THR A 108 26.16 -12.75 4.90
N PRO A 109 27.10 -11.83 5.21
CA PRO A 109 26.95 -10.65 6.07
C PRO A 109 26.19 -9.50 5.39
N TRP A 110 25.61 -8.62 6.20
CA TRP A 110 24.90 -7.43 5.75
C TRP A 110 25.73 -6.17 6.01
N THR A 111 25.97 -5.38 4.97
CA THR A 111 26.65 -4.09 5.10
C THR A 111 25.62 -2.97 5.19
N ILE A 112 25.53 -2.28 6.32
CA ILE A 112 24.66 -1.11 6.51
C ILE A 112 25.19 0.05 5.70
N VAL A 113 24.38 0.54 4.75
CA VAL A 113 24.75 1.61 3.81
C VAL A 113 23.98 2.91 4.01
N LYS A 114 22.87 2.88 4.76
CA LYS A 114 22.10 4.08 5.13
C LYS A 114 21.33 3.84 6.41
N ALA A 115 21.50 4.70 7.41
CA ALA A 115 20.59 4.75 8.56
C ALA A 115 19.31 5.50 8.17
N LYS A 116 18.15 5.06 8.67
CA LYS A 116 16.88 5.76 8.40
C LYS A 116 16.86 7.08 9.19
N SER A 117 16.60 8.18 8.49
CA SER A 117 16.52 9.54 9.05
C SER A 117 15.12 10.15 9.01
N GLU A 118 14.16 9.49 8.35
CA GLU A 118 12.81 9.98 8.08
C GLU A 118 11.78 8.88 8.35
N GLY A 119 10.62 9.25 8.88
CA GLY A 119 9.57 8.34 9.36
C GLY A 119 9.71 7.95 10.83
N VAL A 120 8.66 7.33 11.39
CA VAL A 120 8.59 7.00 12.84
C VAL A 120 9.17 5.63 13.19
N SER A 121 9.16 4.67 12.25
CA SER A 121 9.64 3.31 12.49
C SER A 121 11.17 3.24 12.40
N GLN A 122 11.82 2.56 13.34
CA GLN A 122 13.26 2.29 13.30
C GLN A 122 13.64 1.40 12.11
N GLY A 123 14.82 1.63 11.53
CA GLY A 123 15.31 0.83 10.41
C GLY A 123 16.60 1.34 9.79
N PHE A 124 17.13 0.57 8.86
CA PHE A 124 18.29 0.93 8.05
C PHE A 124 18.24 0.23 6.70
N GLN A 125 19.13 0.62 5.79
CA GLN A 125 19.30 -0.03 4.50
C GLN A 125 20.62 -0.78 4.47
N ILE A 126 20.60 -1.98 3.91
CA ILE A 126 21.76 -2.85 3.78
C ILE A 126 22.09 -3.14 2.32
N LEU A 127 23.32 -3.58 2.09
CA LEU A 127 23.69 -4.49 1.00
C LEU A 127 23.86 -5.89 1.60
N ASP A 128 23.25 -6.89 0.98
CA ASP A 128 23.48 -8.30 1.33
C ASP A 128 24.80 -8.82 0.74
N ALA A 129 25.17 -10.07 1.03
CA ALA A 129 26.39 -10.69 0.51
C ALA A 129 26.47 -10.75 -1.03
N ASN A 130 25.32 -10.67 -1.71
CA ASN A 130 25.23 -10.64 -3.18
C ASN A 130 25.18 -9.20 -3.74
N GLY A 131 25.38 -8.19 -2.91
CA GLY A 131 25.35 -6.78 -3.30
C GLY A 131 23.94 -6.24 -3.60
N ARG A 132 22.87 -6.95 -3.23
CA ARG A 132 21.49 -6.45 -3.38
C ARG A 132 21.12 -5.54 -2.23
N ARG A 133 20.39 -4.48 -2.53
CA ARG A 133 19.96 -3.48 -1.55
C ARG A 133 18.61 -3.82 -0.93
N TRP A 134 18.52 -3.74 0.39
CA TRP A 134 17.30 -4.00 1.16
C TRP A 134 17.03 -2.89 2.17
N ALA A 135 15.76 -2.62 2.45
CA ALA A 135 15.34 -1.86 3.62
C ALA A 135 14.97 -2.83 4.74
N ILE A 136 15.56 -2.63 5.91
CA ILE A 136 15.31 -3.39 7.13
C ILE A 136 14.44 -2.54 8.05
N LYS A 137 13.29 -3.08 8.45
CA LYS A 137 12.33 -2.44 9.37
C LYS A 137 12.07 -3.36 10.56
N PHE A 138 11.92 -2.77 11.74
CA PHE A 138 11.77 -3.48 13.01
C PHE A 138 10.40 -3.30 13.64
N ASP A 139 10.05 -4.24 14.50
CA ASP A 139 8.99 -4.07 15.48
C ASP A 139 9.49 -3.20 16.66
N PRO A 140 8.61 -2.42 17.28
CA PRO A 140 8.93 -1.73 18.53
C PRO A 140 9.16 -2.75 19.67
N PRO A 141 9.95 -2.42 20.71
CA PRO A 141 10.36 -3.35 21.76
C PRO A 141 9.22 -4.15 22.41
N ASP A 142 8.10 -3.47 22.69
CA ASP A 142 6.99 -4.03 23.46
C ASP A 142 5.94 -4.74 22.60
N LEU A 143 6.06 -4.70 21.27
CA LEU A 143 5.08 -5.28 20.34
C LEU A 143 5.78 -6.12 19.26
N PRO A 144 6.48 -7.20 19.65
CA PRO A 144 7.14 -8.09 18.70
C PRO A 144 6.13 -8.66 17.70
N GLU A 145 6.57 -8.83 16.46
CA GLU A 145 5.82 -9.40 15.33
C GLU A 145 4.66 -8.56 14.80
N LEU A 146 4.28 -7.46 15.46
CA LEU A 146 3.14 -6.63 15.09
C LEU A 146 3.27 -6.01 13.70
N THR A 147 4.25 -5.14 13.50
CA THR A 147 4.36 -4.33 12.28
C THR A 147 5.09 -5.10 11.19
N THR A 148 5.98 -6.00 11.58
CA THR A 148 6.69 -6.87 10.64
C THR A 148 5.76 -7.89 9.99
N ALA A 149 4.86 -8.55 10.77
CA ALA A 149 3.87 -9.46 10.19
C ALA A 149 2.88 -8.70 9.32
N ALA A 150 2.35 -7.56 9.79
CA ALA A 150 1.43 -6.73 9.01
C ALA A 150 2.00 -6.33 7.65
N ASP A 151 3.26 -5.88 7.61
CA ASP A 151 3.90 -5.43 6.38
C ASP A 151 4.04 -6.57 5.35
N VAL A 152 4.47 -7.76 5.79
CA VAL A 152 4.61 -8.93 4.90
C VAL A 152 3.26 -9.43 4.44
N ILE A 153 2.30 -9.68 5.34
CA ILE A 153 0.98 -10.23 5.01
C ILE A 153 0.27 -9.33 4.01
N THR A 154 0.20 -8.03 4.31
CA THR A 154 -0.50 -7.06 3.45
C THR A 154 0.20 -6.90 2.11
N SER A 155 1.53 -6.96 2.02
CA SER A 155 2.20 -6.96 0.71
C SER A 155 1.74 -8.11 -0.19
N LYS A 156 1.51 -9.31 0.37
CA LYS A 156 1.01 -10.47 -0.39
C LYS A 156 -0.42 -10.25 -0.87
N LEU A 157 -1.28 -9.75 0.01
CA LEU A 157 -2.69 -9.50 -0.29
C LEU A 157 -2.86 -8.36 -1.30
N TYR A 158 -2.07 -7.28 -1.21
CA TYR A 158 -2.04 -6.21 -2.21
C TYR A 158 -1.56 -6.69 -3.57
N TRP A 159 -0.51 -7.53 -3.59
CA TRP A 159 -0.09 -8.15 -4.83
C TRP A 159 -1.22 -9.00 -5.40
N ALA A 160 -1.86 -9.87 -4.61
CA ALA A 160 -2.96 -10.71 -5.09
C ALA A 160 -4.16 -9.87 -5.59
N ALA A 161 -4.41 -8.71 -4.99
CA ALA A 161 -5.43 -7.75 -5.40
C ALA A 161 -5.10 -6.99 -6.69
N GLY A 162 -3.86 -7.10 -7.20
CA GLY A 162 -3.45 -6.58 -8.51
C GLY A 162 -2.47 -5.40 -8.47
N TYR A 163 -2.10 -4.89 -7.31
CA TYR A 163 -1.18 -3.75 -7.18
C TYR A 163 0.29 -4.15 -7.31
N ASN A 164 1.15 -3.17 -7.62
CA ASN A 164 2.60 -3.35 -7.61
C ASN A 164 3.14 -3.06 -6.21
N VAL A 165 3.90 -4.01 -5.67
CA VAL A 165 4.43 -3.96 -4.30
C VAL A 165 5.88 -4.45 -4.26
N PRO A 166 6.66 -4.09 -3.23
CA PRO A 166 7.99 -4.65 -3.02
C PRO A 166 7.92 -6.11 -2.54
N SER A 167 9.03 -6.81 -2.73
CA SER A 167 9.24 -8.13 -2.17
C SER A 167 9.61 -8.00 -0.70
N ASN A 168 8.62 -8.19 0.18
CA ASN A 168 8.80 -8.13 1.63
C ASN A 168 8.77 -9.54 2.22
N VAL A 169 9.77 -9.85 3.06
CA VAL A 169 9.92 -11.14 3.74
C VAL A 169 10.32 -10.92 5.20
N ILE A 170 9.91 -11.83 6.08
CA ILE A 170 10.44 -11.87 7.45
C ILE A 170 11.85 -12.43 7.41
N THR A 171 12.76 -11.77 8.12
CA THR A 171 14.14 -12.21 8.30
C THR A 171 14.54 -12.13 9.76
N THR A 172 15.53 -12.93 10.14
CA THR A 172 16.18 -12.90 11.46
C THR A 172 17.67 -12.77 11.27
N PHE A 173 18.32 -12.00 12.15
CA PHE A 173 19.78 -11.82 12.11
C PHE A 173 20.35 -11.65 13.52
N ARG A 174 21.66 -11.83 13.63
CA ARG A 174 22.45 -11.58 14.83
C ARG A 174 23.40 -10.41 14.62
N ARG A 175 23.99 -9.92 15.70
CA ARG A 175 24.80 -8.70 15.68
C ARG A 175 26.04 -8.88 14.80
N GLU A 176 26.62 -10.07 14.84
CA GLU A 176 27.75 -10.52 14.05
C GLU A 176 27.47 -10.64 12.55
N ASP A 177 26.20 -10.58 12.12
CA ASP A 177 25.84 -10.50 10.70
C ASP A 177 25.99 -9.08 10.14
N LEU A 178 26.04 -8.06 10.99
CA LEU A 178 26.05 -6.66 10.58
C LEU A 178 27.46 -6.09 10.46
N ARG A 179 27.70 -5.33 9.39
CA ARG A 179 28.91 -4.54 9.17
C ARG A 179 28.52 -3.11 8.83
N LEU A 180 29.27 -2.14 9.32
CA LEU A 180 29.08 -0.74 8.94
C LEU A 180 29.86 -0.43 7.67
N LYS A 181 29.22 0.25 6.71
CA LYS A 181 29.95 0.85 5.61
C LYS A 181 30.93 1.90 6.17
N PRO A 182 32.22 1.89 5.76
CA PRO A 182 33.16 2.92 6.18
C PRO A 182 32.65 4.33 5.90
N GLY A 183 32.78 5.22 6.88
CA GLY A 183 32.35 6.62 6.78
C GLY A 183 30.84 6.84 6.77
N LEU A 184 30.03 5.85 7.18
CA LEU A 184 28.57 6.01 7.26
C LEU A 184 28.19 7.13 8.24
N ARG A 185 27.28 8.00 7.79
CA ARG A 185 26.73 9.10 8.57
C ARG A 185 25.21 9.02 8.62
N TYR A 186 24.63 9.55 9.69
CA TYR A 186 23.19 9.77 9.83
C TYR A 186 22.92 11.24 10.18
N LYS A 187 21.74 11.72 9.82
CA LYS A 187 21.28 13.07 10.15
C LYS A 187 20.49 13.02 11.45
N ASP A 188 21.08 13.56 12.51
CA ASP A 188 20.40 13.81 13.79
C ASP A 188 19.55 15.08 13.67
N PRO A 189 18.26 15.06 14.04
CA PRO A 189 17.38 16.23 13.93
C PRO A 189 17.87 17.46 14.72
N LEU A 190 18.59 17.25 15.83
CA LEU A 190 19.06 18.30 16.73
C LEU A 190 20.54 18.61 16.54
N LYS A 191 21.34 17.59 16.22
CA LYS A 191 22.81 17.66 16.22
C LYS A 191 23.45 17.63 14.82
N GLY A 192 22.64 17.59 13.76
CA GLY A 192 23.12 17.56 12.39
C GLY A 192 23.76 16.22 12.01
N GLU A 193 24.72 16.21 11.08
CA GLU A 193 25.35 14.97 10.65
C GLU A 193 26.26 14.35 11.73
N ARG A 194 26.03 13.07 12.03
CA ARG A 194 26.77 12.29 13.03
C ARG A 194 27.27 11.00 12.40
N PRO A 195 28.48 10.52 12.77
CA PRO A 195 28.96 9.22 12.31
C PRO A 195 28.11 8.09 12.90
N VAL A 196 27.86 7.06 12.09
CA VAL A 196 27.31 5.79 12.59
C VAL A 196 28.48 4.94 13.06
N THR A 197 28.53 4.67 14.36
CA THR A 197 29.54 3.80 14.99
C THR A 197 28.88 2.50 15.46
N GLU A 198 29.69 1.51 15.86
CA GLU A 198 29.18 0.27 16.45
C GLU A 198 28.29 0.56 17.67
N ALA A 199 28.67 1.53 18.52
CA ALA A 199 27.87 1.95 19.67
C ALA A 199 26.52 2.60 19.27
N THR A 200 26.49 3.38 18.19
CA THR A 200 25.23 3.93 17.64
C THR A 200 24.31 2.81 17.16
N LEU A 201 24.88 1.79 16.51
CA LEU A 201 24.13 0.62 16.05
C LEU A 201 23.59 -0.20 17.24
N ASP A 202 24.41 -0.44 18.27
CA ASP A 202 23.98 -1.16 19.48
C ASP A 202 22.87 -0.41 20.22
N THR A 203 22.96 0.93 20.27
CA THR A 203 21.90 1.77 20.84
C THR A 203 20.60 1.65 20.05
N LEU A 204 20.67 1.64 18.71
CA LEU A 204 19.49 1.43 17.87
C LEU A 204 18.88 0.04 18.11
N LEU A 205 19.71 -1.00 18.15
CA LEU A 205 19.27 -2.38 18.36
C LEU A 205 18.70 -2.64 19.76
N ALA A 206 19.07 -1.82 20.75
CA ALA A 206 18.47 -1.85 22.08
C ALA A 206 17.04 -1.29 22.13
N HIS A 207 16.63 -0.50 21.13
CA HIS A 207 15.30 0.11 21.03
C HIS A 207 14.37 -0.60 20.03
N VAL A 208 14.64 -1.86 19.73
CA VAL A 208 13.79 -2.70 18.87
C VAL A 208 13.55 -4.06 19.52
N ALA A 209 12.48 -4.75 19.11
CA ALA A 209 12.13 -6.06 19.66
C ALA A 209 13.28 -7.07 19.48
N ARG A 210 13.69 -7.71 20.59
CA ARG A 210 14.72 -8.74 20.62
C ARG A 210 14.09 -10.09 20.97
N ARG A 211 14.48 -11.13 20.23
CA ARG A 211 13.98 -12.49 20.44
C ARG A 211 14.67 -13.16 21.62
N PRO A 212 14.05 -14.18 22.25
CA PRO A 212 14.64 -14.91 23.38
C PRO A 212 16.01 -15.54 23.09
N ASP A 213 16.27 -15.91 21.83
CA ASP A 213 17.54 -16.49 21.37
C ASP A 213 18.64 -15.45 21.11
N GLY A 214 18.37 -14.18 21.41
CA GLY A 214 19.25 -13.04 21.26
C GLY A 214 19.28 -12.42 19.86
N SER A 215 18.56 -13.00 18.88
CA SER A 215 18.44 -12.48 17.51
C SER A 215 17.39 -11.37 17.40
N TRP A 216 17.41 -10.65 16.27
CA TRP A 216 16.39 -9.65 15.93
C TRP A 216 15.55 -10.13 14.76
N ARG A 217 14.24 -9.89 14.87
CA ARG A 217 13.28 -10.06 13.77
C ARG A 217 13.14 -8.74 13.01
N ALA A 218 13.07 -8.83 11.69
CA ALA A 218 12.81 -7.67 10.84
C ALA A 218 12.03 -8.04 9.57
N VAL A 219 11.48 -7.02 8.91
CA VAL A 219 11.12 -7.12 7.50
C VAL A 219 12.34 -6.74 6.67
N ALA A 220 12.70 -7.61 5.73
CA ALA A 220 13.59 -7.27 4.63
C ALA A 220 12.75 -6.95 3.39
N SER A 221 12.75 -5.67 2.99
CA SER A 221 12.07 -5.18 1.79
C SER A 221 13.10 -4.95 0.69
N LEU A 222 13.01 -5.74 -0.39
CA LEU A 222 13.93 -5.61 -1.52
C LEU A 222 13.70 -4.29 -2.24
N PHE A 223 14.78 -3.55 -2.53
CA PHE A 223 14.68 -2.35 -3.35
C PHE A 223 14.16 -2.70 -4.75
N LEU A 224 13.08 -2.05 -5.14
CA LEU A 224 12.48 -2.19 -6.46
C LEU A 224 13.48 -1.74 -7.54
N LYS A 225 13.48 -2.46 -8.67
CA LYS A 225 14.28 -2.10 -9.83
C LYS A 225 13.71 -0.84 -10.49
N GLY A 226 14.59 0.04 -10.95
CA GLY A 226 14.22 1.30 -11.60
C GLY A 226 14.74 2.52 -10.84
N LYS A 227 14.57 3.71 -11.43
CA LYS A 227 14.94 4.97 -10.80
C LYS A 227 13.73 5.53 -10.03
N PRO A 228 13.83 5.79 -8.72
CA PRO A 228 12.74 6.40 -7.96
C PRO A 228 12.48 7.84 -8.42
N LEU A 229 11.21 8.17 -8.62
CA LEU A 229 10.71 9.45 -9.12
C LEU A 229 9.79 10.20 -8.14
N GLY A 230 9.66 9.70 -6.90
CA GLY A 230 8.86 10.31 -5.84
C GLY A 230 7.53 9.60 -5.60
N GLU A 231 6.67 10.25 -4.84
CA GLU A 231 5.35 9.75 -4.44
C GLU A 231 4.31 9.90 -5.57
N ILE A 232 3.22 9.15 -5.47
CA ILE A 232 2.00 9.30 -6.28
C ILE A 232 1.18 10.46 -5.71
N ASP A 233 0.74 11.40 -6.54
CA ASP A 233 -0.38 12.31 -6.19
C ASP A 233 -1.69 11.59 -6.49
N TYR A 234 -2.68 11.58 -5.62
CA TYR A 234 -3.97 10.93 -5.92
C TYR A 234 -4.92 11.82 -6.74
N GLU A 235 -4.49 13.04 -7.09
CA GLU A 235 -5.29 14.02 -7.82
C GLU A 235 -4.58 14.54 -9.08
N GLY A 236 -5.34 14.74 -10.14
CA GLY A 236 -4.87 15.23 -11.42
C GLY A 236 -4.02 14.20 -12.16
N ARG A 237 -3.09 14.69 -12.97
CA ARG A 237 -2.17 13.88 -13.78
C ARG A 237 -0.76 14.36 -13.57
N ARG A 238 0.21 13.47 -13.76
CA ARG A 238 1.62 13.81 -13.90
C ARG A 238 1.87 14.39 -15.29
N LYS A 239 1.89 15.72 -15.38
CA LYS A 239 1.97 16.47 -16.66
C LYS A 239 3.23 16.18 -17.49
N ASP A 240 4.31 15.73 -16.86
CA ASP A 240 5.56 15.36 -17.52
C ASP A 240 5.68 13.87 -17.84
N ASP A 241 4.62 13.08 -17.58
CA ASP A 241 4.48 11.70 -18.03
C ASP A 241 3.44 11.61 -19.17
N PRO A 242 3.86 11.38 -20.42
CA PRO A 242 2.94 11.29 -21.55
C PRO A 242 2.04 10.05 -21.52
N GLU A 243 2.36 9.03 -20.73
CA GLU A 243 1.52 7.83 -20.57
C GLU A 243 0.44 8.02 -19.50
N ASP A 244 0.55 9.07 -18.67
CA ASP A 244 -0.45 9.39 -17.65
C ASP A 244 -1.59 10.24 -18.21
N LEU A 245 -2.50 9.57 -18.91
CA LEU A 245 -3.60 10.22 -19.64
C LEU A 245 -4.85 10.45 -18.79
N ILE A 246 -5.01 9.72 -17.69
CA ILE A 246 -6.25 9.64 -16.93
C ILE A 246 -6.01 10.24 -15.56
N PRO A 247 -6.76 11.29 -15.15
CA PRO A 247 -6.64 11.84 -13.81
C PRO A 247 -6.74 10.74 -12.76
N HIS A 248 -5.85 10.74 -11.79
CA HIS A 248 -5.71 9.65 -10.82
C HIS A 248 -6.99 9.45 -10.00
N GLU A 249 -7.67 10.54 -9.63
CA GLU A 249 -8.98 10.53 -9.00
C GLU A 249 -10.12 10.05 -9.92
N ARG A 250 -9.83 9.67 -11.17
CA ARG A 250 -10.76 9.07 -12.15
C ARG A 250 -10.36 7.65 -12.56
N ARG A 251 -9.38 7.04 -11.89
CA ARG A 251 -8.98 5.65 -12.11
C ARG A 251 -9.74 4.69 -11.20
N ARG A 252 -10.40 3.69 -11.78
CA ARG A 252 -11.17 2.66 -11.07
C ARG A 252 -10.33 1.93 -10.02
N GLU A 253 -9.08 1.59 -10.35
CA GLU A 253 -8.14 0.90 -9.47
C GLU A 253 -7.67 1.75 -8.28
N LEU A 254 -7.67 3.09 -8.39
CA LEU A 254 -7.34 3.97 -7.26
C LEU A 254 -8.57 4.29 -6.41
N ARG A 255 -9.74 4.45 -7.04
CA ARG A 255 -11.01 4.68 -6.34
C ARG A 255 -11.46 3.43 -5.56
N GLY A 256 -11.45 2.28 -6.23
CA GLY A 256 -11.85 0.99 -5.69
C GLY A 256 -10.88 0.45 -4.63
N MET A 257 -9.63 0.90 -4.64
CA MET A 257 -8.65 0.58 -3.59
C MET A 257 -9.21 0.86 -2.17
N TRP A 258 -10.13 1.82 -2.03
CA TRP A 258 -10.85 2.06 -0.78
C TRP A 258 -11.45 0.79 -0.16
N ALA A 259 -12.07 -0.10 -0.95
CA ALA A 259 -12.70 -1.32 -0.41
C ALA A 259 -11.65 -2.34 0.07
N ILE A 260 -10.49 -2.38 -0.58
CA ILE A 260 -9.36 -3.25 -0.23
C ILE A 260 -8.70 -2.72 1.04
N ASN A 261 -8.55 -1.39 1.15
CA ASN A 261 -8.06 -0.74 2.35
C ASN A 261 -9.03 -0.92 3.52
N ALA A 262 -10.33 -0.78 3.29
CA ALA A 262 -11.35 -1.07 4.29
C ALA A 262 -11.28 -2.53 4.74
N TRP A 263 -11.08 -3.49 3.83
CA TRP A 263 -10.95 -4.89 4.18
C TRP A 263 -9.72 -5.17 5.09
N LEU A 264 -8.56 -4.61 4.73
CA LEU A 264 -7.27 -4.84 5.40
C LEU A 264 -6.97 -3.87 6.55
N ASP A 265 -7.89 -2.95 6.83
CA ASP A 265 -7.71 -1.83 7.75
C ASP A 265 -6.43 -1.03 7.47
N HIS A 266 -6.24 -0.67 6.20
CA HIS A 266 -5.12 0.15 5.73
C HIS A 266 -5.54 1.62 5.62
N ASP A 267 -5.61 2.30 6.77
CA ASP A 267 -6.08 3.68 6.88
C ASP A 267 -4.99 4.73 6.55
N ASP A 268 -3.70 4.38 6.56
CA ASP A 268 -2.61 5.27 6.13
C ASP A 268 -2.30 5.14 4.63
N CYS A 269 -3.28 5.52 3.81
CA CYS A 269 -3.19 5.48 2.36
C CYS A 269 -2.67 6.79 1.74
N SER A 270 -1.79 7.50 2.46
CA SER A 270 -1.21 8.77 2.02
C SER A 270 -0.17 8.58 0.91
N SER A 271 0.14 9.66 0.19
CA SER A 271 1.12 9.63 -0.91
C SER A 271 2.50 9.13 -0.47
N ARG A 272 2.88 9.36 0.80
CA ARG A 272 4.16 8.89 1.39
C ARG A 272 4.39 7.38 1.27
N ASN A 273 3.31 6.60 1.21
CA ASN A 273 3.33 5.13 1.17
C ASN A 273 3.26 4.61 -0.27
N THR A 274 3.69 5.43 -1.23
CA THR A 274 3.73 5.09 -2.64
C THR A 274 5.06 5.46 -3.25
N LEU A 275 5.41 4.83 -4.36
CA LEU A 275 6.62 5.13 -5.09
C LEU A 275 6.41 4.96 -6.58
N ASP A 276 6.68 6.04 -7.29
CA ASP A 276 6.83 6.06 -8.72
C ASP A 276 8.26 5.64 -9.11
N LEU A 277 8.38 4.73 -10.07
CA LEU A 277 9.65 4.23 -10.59
C LEU A 277 9.71 4.40 -12.10
N TRP A 278 10.82 4.95 -12.61
CA TRP A 278 11.16 4.82 -14.02
C TRP A 278 11.83 3.46 -14.26
N VAL A 279 11.19 2.61 -15.06
CA VAL A 279 11.66 1.25 -15.35
C VAL A 279 11.91 1.10 -16.84
N THR A 280 12.84 0.23 -17.21
CA THR A 280 13.08 -0.19 -18.59
C THR A 280 12.86 -1.70 -18.69
N GLU A 281 11.84 -2.10 -19.44
CA GLU A 281 11.46 -3.50 -19.62
C GLU A 281 11.18 -3.76 -21.10
N ASN A 282 11.73 -4.85 -21.63
CA ASN A 282 11.56 -5.24 -23.05
C ASN A 282 11.89 -4.09 -24.03
N GLY A 283 12.93 -3.32 -23.73
CA GLY A 283 13.36 -2.18 -24.55
C GLY A 283 12.47 -0.93 -24.47
N ARG A 284 11.42 -0.93 -23.65
CA ARG A 284 10.53 0.23 -23.43
C ARG A 284 10.76 0.79 -22.04
N SER A 285 10.81 2.11 -21.94
CA SER A 285 10.91 2.79 -20.65
C SER A 285 9.61 3.50 -20.34
N PHE A 286 9.11 3.29 -19.13
CA PHE A 286 7.83 3.83 -18.67
C PHE A 286 7.85 3.96 -17.15
N MET A 287 6.82 4.61 -16.63
CA MET A 287 6.65 4.83 -15.22
C MET A 287 5.82 3.70 -14.60
N ARG A 288 6.25 3.15 -13.47
CA ARG A 288 5.50 2.15 -12.69
C ARG A 288 5.15 2.71 -11.33
N HIS A 289 3.89 2.54 -10.94
CA HIS A 289 3.34 3.05 -9.70
C HIS A 289 3.26 1.91 -8.69
N CYS A 290 3.95 2.03 -7.56
CA CYS A 290 4.05 1.01 -6.52
C CYS A 290 3.51 1.50 -5.18
N PHE A 291 2.94 0.57 -4.42
CA PHE A 291 2.45 0.79 -3.07
C PHE A 291 3.40 0.13 -2.07
N LEU A 292 3.82 0.89 -1.08
CA LEU A 292 4.86 0.53 -0.12
C LEU A 292 4.33 0.68 1.31
N ASP A 293 5.16 0.24 2.27
CA ASP A 293 5.02 0.51 3.70
C ASP A 293 3.68 0.08 4.33
N PHE A 294 3.45 -1.23 4.36
CA PHE A 294 2.26 -1.83 4.94
C PHE A 294 2.36 -2.09 6.46
N SER A 295 3.36 -1.51 7.12
CA SER A 295 3.60 -1.64 8.57
C SER A 295 2.49 -1.02 9.44
N GLY A 296 1.62 -0.21 8.83
CA GLY A 296 0.46 0.44 9.46
C GLY A 296 -0.88 -0.18 9.09
N THR A 297 -0.94 -1.50 8.85
CA THR A 297 -2.15 -2.23 8.43
C THR A 297 -2.50 -3.34 9.43
N LEU A 298 -3.65 -4.00 9.25
CA LEU A 298 -4.08 -5.14 10.09
C LEU A 298 -4.09 -4.78 11.60
N GLY A 299 -4.46 -3.53 11.91
CA GLY A 299 -4.49 -3.00 13.27
C GLY A 299 -3.15 -2.53 13.84
N ALA A 300 -2.07 -2.55 13.06
CA ALA A 300 -0.79 -1.96 13.43
C ALA A 300 -0.70 -0.48 13.01
N ALA A 301 0.08 0.32 13.74
CA ALA A 301 0.30 1.74 13.51
C ALA A 301 1.81 2.09 13.52
N SER A 302 2.61 1.31 12.80
CA SER A 302 4.08 1.44 12.61
C SER A 302 4.98 1.34 13.86
N ILE A 303 4.59 1.91 15.00
CA ILE A 303 5.32 1.87 16.28
C ILE A 303 4.43 1.48 17.47
N THR A 304 3.12 1.34 17.25
CA THR A 304 2.14 0.95 18.26
C THR A 304 0.96 0.24 17.59
N LYS A 305 -0.03 -0.19 18.36
CA LYS A 305 -1.32 -0.64 17.84
C LYS A 305 -2.14 0.56 17.35
N ARG A 306 -3.03 0.34 16.38
CA ARG A 306 -4.05 1.32 15.99
C ARG A 306 -4.93 1.67 17.18
N SER A 307 -5.45 2.89 17.18
CA SER A 307 -6.48 3.30 18.13
C SER A 307 -7.83 2.71 17.72
N HIS A 308 -8.79 2.66 18.63
CA HIS A 308 -10.17 2.28 18.33
C HIS A 308 -10.80 3.15 17.22
N ARG A 309 -10.36 4.39 17.03
CA ARG A 309 -10.91 5.33 16.03
C ARG A 309 -10.47 5.02 14.60
N SER A 310 -9.39 4.27 14.45
CA SER A 310 -8.86 3.92 13.13
C SER A 310 -9.92 3.20 12.31
N GLY A 311 -10.02 3.56 11.03
CA GLY A 311 -11.07 3.06 10.16
C GLY A 311 -12.45 3.71 10.35
N HIS A 312 -12.64 4.63 11.29
CA HIS A 312 -13.95 5.26 11.56
C HIS A 312 -13.94 6.78 11.37
N GLU A 313 -12.82 7.44 11.69
CA GLU A 313 -12.71 8.90 11.67
C GLU A 313 -11.42 9.33 10.97
N TYR A 314 -11.46 10.49 10.31
CA TYR A 314 -10.22 11.17 9.88
C TYR A 314 -9.47 11.72 11.09
N LEU A 315 -8.18 12.04 10.91
CA LEU A 315 -7.38 12.76 11.91
C LEU A 315 -8.06 14.05 12.37
N LEU A 316 -8.67 14.77 11.42
CA LEU A 316 -9.51 15.93 11.68
C LEU A 316 -10.86 15.73 10.98
N ASP A 317 -11.85 15.30 11.74
CA ASP A 317 -13.19 15.00 11.24
C ASP A 317 -14.21 16.03 11.74
N PHE A 318 -14.54 16.98 10.86
CA PHE A 318 -15.48 18.06 11.18
C PHE A 318 -16.92 17.57 11.36
N GLU A 319 -17.29 16.42 10.78
CA GLU A 319 -18.62 15.84 10.99
C GLU A 319 -18.73 15.32 12.41
N VAL A 320 -17.76 14.52 12.83
CA VAL A 320 -17.68 13.99 14.19
C VAL A 320 -17.56 15.13 15.20
N ALA A 321 -16.76 16.17 14.91
CA ALA A 321 -16.64 17.33 15.78
C ALA A 321 -17.99 18.06 15.96
N PHE A 322 -18.74 18.24 14.86
CA PHE A 322 -20.07 18.85 14.91
C PHE A 322 -21.08 17.97 15.64
N ASP A 323 -21.11 16.66 15.36
CA ASP A 323 -22.02 15.71 16.01
C ASP A 323 -21.76 15.64 17.51
N ASN A 324 -20.49 15.61 17.93
CA ASN A 324 -20.11 15.69 19.33
C ASN A 324 -20.53 17.01 19.99
N LEU A 325 -20.38 18.13 19.28
CA LEU A 325 -20.84 19.42 19.79
C LEU A 325 -22.38 19.46 19.94
N ALA A 326 -23.11 19.03 18.92
CA ALA A 326 -24.56 19.05 18.88
C ALA A 326 -25.19 18.08 19.90
N THR A 327 -24.52 16.97 20.17
CA THR A 327 -24.95 15.96 21.15
C THR A 327 -24.34 16.18 22.54
N LEU A 328 -23.53 17.23 22.72
CA LEU A 328 -22.74 17.49 23.94
C LEU A 328 -21.91 16.26 24.37
N GLY A 329 -21.47 15.44 23.42
CA GLY A 329 -20.72 14.21 23.64
C GLY A 329 -21.54 13.03 24.15
N LEU A 330 -22.88 13.11 24.16
CA LEU A 330 -23.75 12.01 24.60
C LEU A 330 -23.88 10.90 23.55
N ALA A 331 -23.72 11.22 22.26
CA ALA A 331 -23.68 10.22 21.20
C ALA A 331 -22.32 9.53 21.18
N ARG A 332 -22.28 8.32 21.76
CA ARG A 332 -21.09 7.47 21.79
C ARG A 332 -20.82 6.90 20.40
N PRO A 333 -19.62 7.06 19.83
CA PRO A 333 -19.30 6.47 18.55
C PRO A 333 -19.17 4.94 18.66
N GLN A 334 -19.57 4.22 17.61
CA GLN A 334 -19.65 2.74 17.64
C GLN A 334 -18.30 2.07 17.95
N TRP A 335 -17.19 2.71 17.57
CA TRP A 335 -15.85 2.19 17.82
C TRP A 335 -15.48 2.12 19.30
N GLU A 336 -16.21 2.80 20.20
CA GLU A 336 -15.98 2.64 21.66
C GLU A 336 -16.30 1.23 22.16
N HIS A 337 -17.11 0.47 21.40
CA HIS A 337 -17.43 -0.92 21.72
C HIS A 337 -16.43 -1.93 21.15
N ALA A 338 -15.39 -1.45 20.49
CA ALA A 338 -14.41 -2.29 19.85
C ALA A 338 -13.40 -2.80 20.90
N VAL A 339 -12.99 -4.08 20.78
CA VAL A 339 -12.23 -4.77 21.83
C VAL A 339 -10.90 -5.23 21.26
N ASP A 340 -9.80 -4.84 21.91
CA ASP A 340 -8.46 -5.34 21.59
C ASP A 340 -8.46 -6.86 21.77
N PRO A 341 -8.04 -7.64 20.75
CA PRO A 341 -7.98 -9.09 20.87
C PRO A 341 -7.07 -9.56 22.01
N GLY A 342 -6.11 -8.74 22.46
CA GLY A 342 -5.18 -9.09 23.54
C GLY A 342 -4.22 -10.23 23.16
N ILE A 343 -4.16 -10.59 21.88
CA ILE A 343 -3.30 -11.64 21.36
C ILE A 343 -1.90 -11.05 21.05
N PRO A 344 -0.80 -11.65 21.51
CA PRO A 344 0.55 -11.21 21.15
C PRO A 344 0.77 -11.15 19.63
N GLY A 345 1.50 -10.13 19.16
CA GLY A 345 1.76 -9.91 17.73
C GLY A 345 0.55 -9.39 16.93
N MET A 346 -0.62 -9.20 17.55
CA MET A 346 -1.81 -8.68 16.89
C MET A 346 -2.07 -7.20 17.19
N GLY A 347 -2.40 -6.49 16.12
CA GLY A 347 -2.89 -5.12 16.17
C GLY A 347 -4.39 -5.06 16.49
N PHE A 348 -4.89 -3.84 16.60
CA PHE A 348 -6.31 -3.59 16.79
C PHE A 348 -7.08 -3.73 15.45
N ILE A 349 -7.56 -4.93 15.16
CA ILE A 349 -8.42 -5.23 14.01
C ILE A 349 -9.50 -6.24 14.41
N ASP A 350 -10.75 -5.98 14.03
CA ASP A 350 -11.86 -6.88 14.28
C ASP A 350 -12.88 -6.86 13.14
N ALA A 351 -13.79 -7.84 13.17
CA ALA A 351 -14.90 -7.90 12.23
C ALA A 351 -16.24 -7.51 12.86
N ARG A 352 -16.34 -7.31 14.18
CA ARG A 352 -17.58 -7.04 14.89
C ARG A 352 -18.03 -5.60 14.68
N THR A 353 -17.18 -4.63 14.98
CA THR A 353 -17.45 -3.20 14.82
C THR A 353 -17.06 -2.67 13.44
N PHE A 354 -16.46 -3.51 12.58
CA PHE A 354 -16.21 -3.15 11.19
C PHE A 354 -17.51 -2.80 10.46
N ASP A 355 -17.64 -1.52 10.13
CA ASP A 355 -18.66 -0.97 9.23
C ASP A 355 -18.03 -0.71 7.85
N PRO A 356 -18.28 -1.58 6.86
CA PRO A 356 -17.68 -1.42 5.54
C PRO A 356 -18.22 -0.22 4.78
N VAL A 357 -19.38 0.36 5.14
CA VAL A 357 -19.98 1.51 4.44
C VAL A 357 -19.33 2.82 4.88
N HIS A 358 -19.04 2.93 6.17
CA HIS A 358 -18.54 4.14 6.79
C HIS A 358 -17.03 4.11 7.06
N TRP A 359 -16.30 3.12 6.55
CA TRP A 359 -14.86 3.05 6.76
C TRP A 359 -14.14 4.30 6.22
N ARG A 360 -13.25 4.88 7.04
CA ARG A 360 -12.47 6.08 6.68
C ARG A 360 -10.97 5.84 6.87
N PRO A 361 -10.13 6.31 5.93
CA PRO A 361 -8.69 6.37 6.16
C PRO A 361 -8.33 7.45 7.19
N PHE A 362 -7.11 7.42 7.70
CA PHE A 362 -6.60 8.39 8.67
C PHE A 362 -6.52 9.80 8.09
N LEU A 363 -6.05 9.92 6.85
CA LEU A 363 -6.12 11.15 6.07
C LEU A 363 -7.05 10.93 4.87
N PRO A 364 -7.86 11.93 4.48
CA PRO A 364 -8.59 11.91 3.22
C PRO A 364 -7.71 11.54 2.02
N ASN A 365 -8.32 10.94 1.00
CA ASN A 365 -7.64 10.55 -0.23
C ASN A 365 -8.48 10.97 -1.42
N ALA A 366 -7.87 11.69 -2.36
CA ALA A 366 -8.57 12.29 -3.48
C ALA A 366 -9.32 11.28 -4.37
N ALA A 367 -8.73 10.11 -4.60
CA ALA A 367 -9.36 9.04 -5.35
C ALA A 367 -10.52 8.42 -4.55
N PHE A 368 -10.38 8.26 -3.24
CA PHE A 368 -11.45 7.71 -2.41
C PHE A 368 -12.65 8.65 -2.37
N ASP A 369 -12.43 9.96 -2.28
CA ASP A 369 -13.52 10.94 -2.29
C ASP A 369 -14.28 10.99 -3.63
N ALA A 370 -13.62 10.55 -4.71
CA ALA A 370 -14.21 10.50 -6.05
C ALA A 370 -14.91 9.16 -6.34
N ARG A 371 -14.86 8.19 -5.41
CA ARG A 371 -15.45 6.86 -5.58
C ARG A 371 -16.97 6.90 -5.74
N THR A 372 -17.48 6.03 -6.60
CA THR A 372 -18.90 5.72 -6.77
C THR A 372 -19.17 4.29 -6.28
N ASP A 373 -20.45 3.92 -6.17
CA ASP A 373 -20.84 2.54 -5.84
C ASP A 373 -20.31 1.53 -6.86
N ARG A 374 -20.13 1.94 -8.11
CA ARG A 374 -19.55 1.11 -9.17
C ARG A 374 -18.08 0.79 -8.90
N ASP A 375 -17.31 1.79 -8.46
CA ASP A 375 -15.93 1.61 -8.04
C ASP A 375 -15.80 0.63 -6.86
N VAL A 376 -16.71 0.74 -5.88
CA VAL A 376 -16.72 -0.14 -4.72
C VAL A 376 -17.15 -1.56 -5.09
N ARG A 377 -18.22 -1.75 -5.89
CA ARG A 377 -18.66 -3.08 -6.35
C ARG A 377 -17.57 -3.82 -7.11
N TRP A 378 -16.83 -3.11 -7.98
CA TRP A 378 -15.69 -3.68 -8.69
C TRP A 378 -14.62 -4.22 -7.73
N ALA A 379 -14.22 -3.42 -6.74
CA ALA A 379 -13.21 -3.83 -5.77
C ALA A 379 -13.72 -4.91 -4.80
N VAL A 380 -15.00 -4.87 -4.41
CA VAL A 380 -15.65 -5.95 -3.64
C VAL A 380 -15.67 -7.25 -4.44
N GLY A 381 -15.79 -7.20 -5.77
CA GLY A 381 -15.60 -8.36 -6.65
C GLY A 381 -14.21 -8.98 -6.53
N ILE A 382 -13.16 -8.14 -6.43
CA ILE A 382 -11.78 -8.59 -6.17
C ILE A 382 -11.67 -9.19 -4.77
N VAL A 383 -12.15 -8.48 -3.74
CA VAL A 383 -12.12 -8.94 -2.33
C VAL A 383 -12.85 -10.27 -2.17
N ARG A 384 -14.00 -10.45 -2.84
CA ARG A 384 -14.75 -11.72 -2.87
C ARG A 384 -13.92 -12.89 -3.41
N GLY A 385 -13.02 -12.64 -4.35
CA GLY A 385 -12.18 -13.68 -4.95
C GLY A 385 -11.11 -14.23 -4.01
N PHE A 386 -10.85 -13.60 -2.85
CA PHE A 386 -9.93 -14.13 -1.86
C PHE A 386 -10.57 -15.25 -1.06
N ASP A 387 -10.19 -16.49 -1.37
CA ASP A 387 -10.56 -17.65 -0.57
C ASP A 387 -9.71 -17.77 0.70
N GLU A 388 -10.13 -18.68 1.60
CA GLU A 388 -9.40 -18.94 2.84
C GLU A 388 -7.97 -19.44 2.59
N SER A 389 -7.74 -20.21 1.52
CA SER A 389 -6.41 -20.78 1.25
C SER A 389 -5.38 -19.71 0.93
N VAL A 390 -5.75 -18.69 0.14
CA VAL A 390 -4.91 -17.54 -0.19
C VAL A 390 -4.71 -16.66 1.04
N ILE A 391 -5.79 -16.37 1.78
CA ILE A 391 -5.71 -15.55 3.00
C ILE A 391 -4.78 -16.22 4.02
N ARG A 392 -5.01 -17.50 4.33
CA ARG A 392 -4.20 -18.27 5.28
C ARG A 392 -2.75 -18.37 4.85
N ALA A 393 -2.49 -18.60 3.56
CA ALA A 393 -1.11 -18.64 3.05
C ALA A 393 -0.39 -17.29 3.19
N ALA A 394 -1.10 -16.16 2.98
CA ALA A 394 -0.55 -14.83 3.23
C ALA A 394 -0.26 -14.62 4.71
N VAL A 395 -1.22 -14.95 5.60
CA VAL A 395 -1.06 -14.85 7.07
C VAL A 395 0.15 -15.65 7.56
N GLN A 396 0.34 -16.88 7.07
CA GLN A 396 1.50 -17.71 7.40
C GLN A 396 2.85 -17.09 6.98
N GLN A 397 2.88 -16.20 5.98
CA GLN A 397 4.12 -15.47 5.65
C GLN A 397 4.47 -14.42 6.70
N GLY A 398 3.51 -14.04 7.54
CA GLY A 398 3.72 -13.22 8.73
C GLY A 398 4.47 -13.96 9.84
N GLN A 399 4.63 -15.29 9.80
CA GLN A 399 5.41 -16.07 10.78
C GLN A 399 5.11 -15.68 12.24
N LEU A 400 3.83 -15.60 12.59
CA LEU A 400 3.42 -15.25 13.95
C LEU A 400 3.72 -16.43 14.88
N SER A 401 4.32 -16.16 16.03
CA SER A 401 4.73 -17.20 16.98
C SER A 401 3.53 -17.79 17.75
N ASP A 402 2.46 -17.00 17.96
CA ASP A 402 1.23 -17.46 18.61
C ASP A 402 0.22 -17.94 17.54
N PRO A 403 -0.14 -19.24 17.49
CA PRO A 403 -1.09 -19.76 16.50
C PRO A 403 -2.48 -19.13 16.62
N ARG A 404 -2.86 -18.61 17.79
CA ARG A 404 -4.13 -17.89 17.98
C ARG A 404 -4.16 -16.60 17.15
N ALA A 405 -3.01 -15.96 16.94
CA ALA A 405 -2.89 -14.74 16.14
C ALA A 405 -3.20 -15.02 14.67
N GLU A 406 -2.60 -16.08 14.11
CA GLU A 406 -2.87 -16.50 12.72
C GLU A 406 -4.35 -16.82 12.51
N ASP A 407 -4.91 -17.67 13.38
CA ASP A 407 -6.30 -18.10 13.27
C ASP A 407 -7.29 -16.95 13.48
N TYR A 408 -7.01 -16.05 14.42
CA TYR A 408 -7.82 -14.85 14.64
C TYR A 408 -7.81 -13.95 13.41
N LEU A 409 -6.64 -13.71 12.82
CA LEU A 409 -6.50 -12.83 11.67
C LEU A 409 -7.19 -13.42 10.43
N VAL A 410 -7.01 -14.72 10.16
CA VAL A 410 -7.69 -15.39 9.04
C VAL A 410 -9.21 -15.28 9.18
N ARG A 411 -9.77 -15.61 10.35
CA ARG A 411 -11.21 -15.49 10.60
C ARG A 411 -11.70 -14.05 10.47
N THR A 412 -10.93 -13.08 10.98
CA THR A 412 -11.27 -11.66 10.91
C THR A 412 -11.31 -11.17 9.47
N LEU A 413 -10.31 -11.52 8.65
CA LEU A 413 -10.27 -11.15 7.24
C LEU A 413 -11.41 -11.79 6.43
N LEU A 414 -11.75 -13.06 6.70
CA LEU A 414 -12.91 -13.72 6.10
C LEU A 414 -14.22 -13.01 6.47
N ALA A 415 -14.43 -12.72 7.76
CA ALA A 415 -15.64 -12.04 8.22
C ALA A 415 -15.75 -10.60 7.67
N ARG A 416 -14.64 -9.85 7.60
CA ARG A 416 -14.61 -8.51 6.98
C ARG A 416 -14.90 -8.59 5.47
N ARG A 417 -14.35 -9.58 4.76
CA ARG A 417 -14.66 -9.86 3.35
C ARG A 417 -16.15 -10.08 3.16
N ASP A 418 -16.76 -10.92 3.99
CA ASP A 418 -18.18 -11.28 3.88
C ASP A 418 -19.09 -10.08 4.18
N LYS A 419 -18.73 -9.21 5.13
CA LYS A 419 -19.42 -7.94 5.38
C LYS A 419 -19.38 -6.99 4.16
N LEU A 420 -18.24 -6.85 3.50
CA LEU A 420 -18.11 -6.06 2.27
C LEU A 420 -18.98 -6.63 1.14
N VAL A 421 -18.96 -7.95 0.97
CA VAL A 421 -19.79 -8.65 -0.03
C VAL A 421 -21.28 -8.47 0.25
N ALA A 422 -21.70 -8.48 1.51
CA ALA A 422 -23.09 -8.24 1.90
C ALA A 422 -23.54 -6.79 1.66
N ALA A 423 -22.66 -5.81 1.90
CA ALA A 423 -22.96 -4.39 1.68
C ALA A 423 -23.08 -4.04 0.18
N TRP A 424 -22.26 -4.66 -0.68
CA TRP A 424 -22.30 -4.51 -2.14
C TRP A 424 -22.44 -5.87 -2.86
N PRO A 425 -23.67 -6.43 -2.93
CA PRO A 425 -23.91 -7.67 -3.64
C PRO A 425 -23.63 -7.51 -5.15
N ALA A 426 -23.35 -8.63 -5.82
CA ALA A 426 -23.18 -8.61 -7.27
C ALA A 426 -24.51 -8.22 -7.94
N GLU A 427 -24.44 -7.50 -9.06
CA GLU A 427 -25.64 -7.14 -9.82
C GLU A 427 -26.40 -8.41 -10.25
N GLY A 428 -27.69 -8.48 -9.90
CA GLY A 428 -28.55 -9.67 -10.04
C GLY A 428 -28.95 -10.35 -8.72
N GLY A 429 -28.31 -10.02 -7.59
CA GLY A 429 -28.78 -10.42 -6.26
C GLY A 429 -29.85 -9.44 -5.75
N ALA A 430 -31.11 -9.81 -5.86
CA ALA A 430 -32.21 -9.02 -5.33
C ALA A 430 -31.99 -8.68 -3.85
N ARG A 431 -31.97 -7.38 -3.50
CA ARG A 431 -32.31 -6.95 -2.15
C ARG A 431 -33.79 -7.29 -1.96
N THR A 432 -34.08 -8.41 -1.29
CA THR A 432 -35.37 -8.54 -0.60
C THR A 432 -35.37 -7.50 0.50
N ALA A 433 -35.94 -6.34 0.18
CA ALA A 433 -36.22 -5.30 1.16
C ALA A 433 -37.14 -5.92 2.22
N ARG A 434 -36.62 -6.17 3.42
CA ARG A 434 -37.47 -6.28 4.60
C ARG A 434 -37.85 -4.85 4.99
N ARG A 435 -39.11 -4.51 4.71
CA ARG A 435 -39.85 -3.51 5.49
C ARG A 435 -40.19 -4.09 6.85
#